data_AF-A0A368T7C7-F1
#
_entry.id   AF-A0A368T7C7-F1
#
_cell.length_a   1.000
_cell.length_b   1.000
_cell.length_c   1.000
_cell.angle_alpha   90.00
_cell.angle_beta   90.00
_cell.angle_gamma   90.00
#
_symmetry.space_group_name_H-M   'P 1'
#
loop_
_entity.id
_entity.type
_entity.pdbx_description
1 polymer ?
#
loop_
_entity_poly.entity_id
_entity_poly.type
_entity_poly.pdbx_seq_one_letter_code
_entity_poly.pdbx_strand_id
1 'polypeptide(L)'
;MTDEHPWAARPTPGRPRPAPAPPGAGDDGLAERTVANVRSRLAELDGLDTADHVAVFDAVHRELADVLGRLDRDPGPERPGPGPSGRPH
;
A
#
# COMPACT_ATOMS: atom_id res chain seq x y z
N MET A 1 9.80 39.30 -3.42
CA MET A 1 10.21 38.17 -2.57
C MET A 1 8.95 37.38 -2.24
N THR A 2 8.50 36.58 -3.21
CA THR A 2 7.43 35.59 -2.98
C THR A 2 7.99 34.29 -3.52
N ASP A 3 8.32 33.41 -2.58
CA ASP A 3 8.81 32.08 -2.83
C ASP A 3 7.69 31.27 -3.49
N GLU A 4 7.88 30.95 -4.77
CA GLU A 4 6.98 30.08 -5.52
C GLU A 4 7.14 28.66 -4.99
N HIS A 5 6.26 28.31 -4.07
CA HIS A 5 5.98 26.96 -3.62
C HIS A 5 6.04 25.94 -4.78
N PRO A 6 7.10 25.11 -4.90
CA PRO A 6 7.28 24.19 -6.02
C PRO A 6 6.36 22.96 -5.98
N TRP A 7 5.30 22.98 -5.17
CA TRP A 7 4.37 21.85 -4.99
C TRP A 7 3.15 21.87 -5.93
N ALA A 8 3.02 22.89 -6.80
CA ALA A 8 1.84 23.08 -7.67
C ALA A 8 1.84 22.28 -8.99
N ALA A 9 2.73 21.31 -9.18
CA ALA A 9 2.65 20.40 -10.32
C ALA A 9 1.79 19.19 -9.95
N ARG A 10 0.47 19.28 -10.16
CA ARG A 10 -0.42 18.12 -10.01
C ARG A 10 0.01 17.05 -11.03
N PRO A 11 0.42 15.83 -10.62
CA PRO A 11 0.62 14.75 -11.58
C PRO A 11 -0.74 14.43 -12.22
N THR A 12 -0.81 14.53 -13.54
CA THR A 12 -1.99 14.12 -14.31
C THR A 12 -2.22 12.62 -14.05
N PRO A 13 -3.44 12.18 -13.69
CA PRO A 13 -3.72 10.75 -13.61
C PRO A 13 -3.58 10.15 -15.01
N GLY A 14 -2.47 9.43 -15.23
CA GLY A 14 -2.33 8.58 -16.40
C GLY A 14 -3.45 7.54 -16.40
N ARG A 15 -4.03 7.28 -17.57
CA ARG A 15 -5.06 6.24 -17.77
C ARG A 15 -4.60 4.93 -17.09
N PRO A 16 -5.46 4.20 -16.35
CA PRO A 16 -5.05 2.95 -15.74
C PRO A 16 -4.70 1.93 -16.84
N ARG A 17 -3.47 1.42 -16.82
CA ARG A 17 -3.11 0.22 -17.57
C ARG A 17 -3.70 -0.98 -16.82
N PRO A 18 -4.60 -1.80 -17.41
CA PRO A 18 -4.99 -3.05 -16.78
C PRO A 18 -3.76 -3.97 -16.72
N ALA A 19 -3.34 -4.31 -15.49
CA ALA A 19 -2.24 -5.24 -15.26
C ALA A 19 -2.75 -6.69 -15.38
N PRO A 20 -1.94 -7.63 -15.89
CA PRO A 20 -2.26 -9.06 -15.81
C PRO A 20 -2.28 -9.49 -14.33
N ALA A 21 -3.36 -10.16 -13.91
CA ALA A 21 -3.50 -10.67 -12.54
C ALA A 21 -2.49 -11.83 -12.30
N PRO A 22 -1.62 -11.72 -11.28
CA PRO A 22 -0.74 -12.83 -10.89
C PRO A 22 -1.46 -13.81 -9.93
N PRO A 23 -1.05 -15.09 -9.90
CA PRO A 23 -1.61 -16.08 -8.98
C PRO A 23 -1.14 -15.83 -7.54
N GLY A 24 -2.06 -15.44 -6.65
CA GLY A 24 -1.77 -15.15 -5.24
C GLY A 24 -2.95 -14.54 -4.44
N ALA A 25 -4.17 -15.00 -4.70
CA ALA A 25 -5.43 -14.40 -4.22
C ALA A 25 -5.70 -14.50 -2.69
N GLY A 26 -4.68 -14.77 -1.86
CA GLY A 26 -4.80 -14.87 -0.41
C GLY A 26 -4.76 -13.51 0.31
N ASP A 27 -3.97 -12.57 -0.22
CA ASP A 27 -3.55 -11.36 0.52
C ASP A 27 -4.03 -10.05 -0.10
N ASP A 28 -4.48 -10.06 -1.36
CA ASP A 28 -5.04 -8.88 -2.04
C ASP A 28 -6.24 -8.30 -1.27
N GLY A 29 -7.07 -9.17 -0.68
CA GLY A 29 -8.24 -8.75 0.09
C GLY A 29 -7.89 -8.02 1.39
N LEU A 30 -6.73 -8.29 2.00
CA LEU A 30 -6.28 -7.60 3.22
C LEU A 30 -5.84 -6.18 2.89
N ALA A 31 -5.03 -6.02 1.84
CA ALA A 31 -4.55 -4.72 1.38
C ALA A 31 -5.73 -3.83 0.94
N GLU A 32 -6.63 -4.35 0.10
CA GLU A 32 -7.79 -3.60 -0.40
C GLU A 32 -8.75 -3.17 0.72
N ARG A 33 -9.04 -4.07 1.68
CA ARG A 33 -9.89 -3.76 2.85
C ARG A 33 -9.26 -2.69 3.73
N THR A 34 -7.95 -2.76 3.96
CA THR A 34 -7.22 -1.77 4.75
C THR A 34 -7.28 -0.40 4.08
N VAL A 35 -7.03 -0.33 2.77
CA VAL A 35 -7.11 0.94 2.01
C VAL A 35 -8.52 1.53 2.05
N ALA A 36 -9.57 0.70 1.94
CA ALA A 36 -10.95 1.16 2.03
C ALA A 36 -11.27 1.76 3.42
N ASN A 37 -10.85 1.08 4.50
CA ASN A 37 -11.02 1.57 5.87
C ASN A 37 -10.27 2.88 6.12
N VAL A 38 -9.01 2.96 5.70
CA VAL A 38 -8.20 4.19 5.82
C VAL A 38 -8.86 5.35 5.09
N ARG A 39 -9.36 5.14 3.86
CA ARG A 39 -10.06 6.19 3.11
C ARG A 39 -11.32 6.67 3.82
N SER A 40 -12.10 5.75 4.40
CA SER A 40 -13.28 6.13 5.18
C SER A 40 -12.90 7.00 6.37
N ARG A 41 -11.86 6.61 7.11
CA ARG A 41 -11.39 7.35 8.30
C ARG A 41 -10.80 8.71 7.95
N LEU A 42 -10.11 8.80 6.81
CA LEU A 42 -9.61 10.08 6.30
C LEU A 42 -10.75 11.01 5.85
N ALA A 43 -11.88 10.49 5.39
CA ALA A 43 -13.05 11.32 5.07
C ALA A 43 -13.73 11.90 6.32
N GLU A 44 -13.61 11.24 7.48
CA GLU A 44 -14.13 11.76 8.75
C GLU A 44 -13.33 12.96 9.29
N LEU A 45 -12.06 13.13 8.85
CA LEU A 45 -11.20 14.24 9.25
C LEU A 45 -11.76 15.61 8.85
N ASP A 46 -12.48 15.70 7.73
CA ASP A 46 -13.07 16.94 7.23
C ASP A 46 -14.06 17.56 8.24
N GLY A 47 -14.59 16.77 9.18
CA GLY A 47 -15.48 17.21 10.25
C GLY A 47 -14.81 17.43 11.61
N LEU A 48 -13.50 17.19 11.74
CA LEU A 48 -12.75 17.28 12.99
C LEU A 48 -11.92 18.56 13.07
N ASP A 49 -11.60 18.99 14.29
CA ASP A 49 -10.64 20.07 14.50
C ASP A 49 -9.22 19.64 14.08
N THR A 50 -8.44 20.57 13.53
CA THR A 50 -7.06 20.33 13.09
C THR A 50 -6.18 19.76 14.20
N ALA A 51 -6.46 20.10 15.47
CA ALA A 51 -5.76 19.54 16.62
C ALA A 51 -5.93 18.01 16.73
N ASP A 52 -7.07 17.48 16.31
CA ASP A 52 -7.38 16.04 16.35
C ASP A 52 -6.84 15.28 15.13
N HIS A 53 -6.52 16.00 14.05
CA HIS A 53 -6.03 15.39 12.80
C HIS A 53 -4.74 14.59 13.01
N VAL A 54 -3.83 15.12 13.83
CA VAL A 54 -2.53 14.47 14.12
C VAL A 54 -2.73 13.10 14.75
N ALA A 55 -3.67 12.96 15.69
CA ALA A 55 -3.94 11.69 16.36
C ALA A 55 -4.51 10.64 15.38
N VAL A 56 -5.37 11.07 14.45
CA VAL A 56 -5.93 10.20 13.40
C VAL A 56 -4.85 9.80 12.40
N PHE A 57 -3.99 10.72 11.96
CA PHE A 57 -2.90 10.42 11.03
C PHE A 57 -1.89 9.44 11.63
N ASP A 58 -1.56 9.58 12.92
CA ASP A 58 -0.67 8.65 13.61
C ASP A 58 -1.27 7.25 13.71
N ALA A 59 -2.58 7.16 14.02
CA ALA A 59 -3.29 5.88 14.05
C ALA A 59 -3.30 5.19 12.68
N VAL A 60 -3.56 5.95 11.60
CA VAL A 60 -3.53 5.43 10.22
C VAL A 60 -2.14 4.95 9.83
N HIS A 61 -1.09 5.70 10.16
CA HIS A 61 0.29 5.29 9.89
C HIS A 61 0.65 3.98 10.59
N ARG A 62 0.27 3.83 11.86
CA ARG A 62 0.53 2.60 12.62
C ARG A 62 -0.20 1.40 12.03
N GLU A 63 -1.46 1.56 11.62
CA GLU A 63 -2.26 0.50 10.99
C GLU A 63 -1.63 0.05 9.66
N LEU A 64 -1.25 0.99 8.80
CA LEU A 64 -0.61 0.68 7.53
C LEU A 64 0.75 0.01 7.71
N ALA A 65 1.57 0.49 8.65
CA ALA A 65 2.87 -0.11 8.94
C ALA A 65 2.74 -1.57 9.41
N ASP A 66 1.73 -1.87 10.24
CA ASP A 66 1.46 -3.23 10.69
C ASP A 66 1.00 -4.13 9.53
N VAL A 67 0.08 -3.66 8.70
CA VAL A 67 -0.40 -4.43 7.53
C VAL A 67 0.73 -4.71 6.54
N LEU A 68 1.55 -3.70 6.23
CA LEU A 68 2.72 -3.88 5.37
C LEU A 68 3.72 -4.88 5.99
N GLY A 69 3.95 -4.81 7.30
CA GLY A 69 4.81 -5.75 8.01
C GLY A 69 4.28 -7.19 8.02
N ARG A 70 2.96 -7.39 7.88
CA ARG A 70 2.35 -8.73 7.72
C ARG A 70 2.52 -9.24 6.29
N LEU A 71 2.26 -8.39 5.30
CA LEU A 71 2.43 -8.74 3.89
C LEU A 71 3.88 -9.07 3.53
N ASP A 72 4.85 -8.37 4.13
CA ASP A 72 6.28 -8.65 3.94
C ASP A 72 6.71 -10.00 4.55
N ARG A 73 6.03 -10.44 5.62
CA ARG A 73 6.26 -11.75 6.27
C ARG A 73 5.53 -12.91 5.61
N ASP A 74 4.63 -12.64 4.68
CA ASP A 74 4.05 -13.63 3.77
C ASP A 74 4.67 -13.47 2.36
N PRO A 75 5.98 -13.71 2.19
CA PRO A 75 6.50 -13.92 0.86
C PRO A 75 5.86 -15.23 0.39
N GLY A 76 4.90 -15.13 -0.53
CA GLY A 76 4.25 -16.28 -1.14
C GLY A 76 5.25 -17.38 -1.55
N PRO A 77 4.79 -18.64 -1.69
CA PRO A 77 5.62 -19.83 -1.60
C PRO A 77 6.93 -19.67 -2.37
N GLU A 78 8.03 -19.75 -1.61
CA GLU A 78 9.39 -19.69 -2.09
C GLU A 78 9.50 -20.50 -3.39
N ARG A 79 9.84 -19.84 -4.49
CA ARG A 79 10.07 -20.51 -5.77
C ARG A 79 11.03 -21.68 -5.51
N PRO A 80 10.68 -22.93 -5.88
CA PRO A 80 11.61 -24.03 -5.75
C PRO A 80 12.89 -23.65 -6.50
N GLY A 81 14.00 -23.56 -5.76
CA GLY A 81 15.31 -23.29 -6.33
C GLY A 81 15.61 -24.30 -7.45
N PRO A 82 16.44 -23.94 -8.43
CA PRO A 82 16.81 -24.85 -9.50
C PRO A 82 17.38 -26.13 -8.88
N GLY A 83 16.66 -27.23 -9.02
CA GLY A 83 17.08 -28.53 -8.51
C GLY A 83 18.46 -28.90 -9.07
N PRO A 84 19.29 -29.64 -8.31
CA PRO A 84 20.62 -29.99 -8.77
C PRO A 84 20.50 -30.81 -10.06
N SER A 85 21.00 -30.24 -11.16
CA SER A 85 21.13 -30.92 -12.45
C SER A 85 22.00 -32.17 -12.28
N GLY A 86 21.35 -33.30 -12.02
CA GLY A 86 21.95 -34.63 -12.14
C GLY A 86 22.25 -34.91 -13.61
N ARG A 87 23.52 -34.73 -13.99
CA ARG A 87 24.08 -35.24 -15.25
C ARG A 87 24.16 -36.78 -15.17
N PRO A 88 23.52 -37.54 -16.06
CA PRO A 88 23.91 -38.93 -16.26
C PRO A 88 25.15 -39.01 -17.16
N HIS A 89 26.06 -39.91 -16.78
CA HIS A 89 27.27 -40.33 -17.50
C HIS A 89 26.93 -41.28 -18.64
#